data_AF-A0A317WUG2-F1
#
_entry.id   AF-A0A317WUG2-F1
#
_cell.length_a   1.000
_cell.length_b   1.000
_cell.length_c   1.000
_cell.angle_alpha   90.00
_cell.angle_beta   90.00
_cell.angle_gamma   90.00
#
_symmetry.space_group_name_H-M   'P 1'
#
loop_
_entity.id
_entity.type
_entity.pdbx_description
1 polymer ?
#
loop_
_entity_poly.entity_id
_entity_poly.type
_entity_poly.pdbx_seq_one_letter_code
_entity_poly.pdbx_strand_id
1 'polypeptide(L)'
;MTTSPHPRGATSPSTTQVSAYTPAQITTWLHHLHLPRAYTPYITNPSTFPQTFESLRTLMRCQISRFPFENLSVHYSSTHVVDIRPAILYNKLLGPNANGRGGYCLELSILFHHMLCGLGFKTYMTGARIRARVDGVPGGGLFGDVILINHLRIHTTNIIHLPNGTKYSIDVGFGGDAPSISTISSISSANQLSIFSNLGPQQIRLSQSHIPLQSPFLTHSPESQNNKFWIYRYRNRPTHEWNSFYCFQEIEFFEADFEVVNLFACLRSPVHRGSVLVVRFLRGDVNIIGKVMLVDKLIKVNLGGKTRVVHEFTTEEGRMQALWKYFGIRLTEEEKEGIRGWDKELL
;
A
#
# COMPACT_ATOMS: atom_id res chain seq x y z
N MET A 1 -23.57 28.63 54.47
CA MET A 1 -23.98 27.42 53.72
C MET A 1 -22.80 26.99 52.88
N THR A 2 -22.31 25.80 53.16
CA THR A 2 -21.19 25.09 52.56
C THR A 2 -21.55 24.60 51.16
N THR A 3 -20.67 24.82 50.18
CA THR A 3 -20.67 24.03 48.95
C THR A 3 -19.26 23.51 48.68
N SER A 4 -19.13 22.19 48.75
CA SER A 4 -17.92 21.43 48.46
C SER A 4 -17.51 21.53 46.99
N PRO A 5 -16.21 21.43 46.66
CA PRO A 5 -15.79 21.15 45.30
C PRO A 5 -15.92 19.65 45.00
N HIS A 6 -16.72 19.29 43.99
CA HIS A 6 -16.69 17.96 43.37
C HIS A 6 -15.33 17.73 42.70
N PRO A 7 -14.63 16.61 42.95
CA PRO A 7 -13.48 16.24 42.14
C PRO A 7 -13.98 15.62 40.84
N ARG A 8 -13.87 16.35 39.72
CA ARG A 8 -13.92 15.71 38.41
C ARG A 8 -12.60 14.97 38.20
N GLY A 9 -12.62 13.66 38.41
CA GLY A 9 -11.57 12.79 37.92
C GLY A 9 -11.49 12.93 36.41
N ALA A 10 -10.50 13.68 35.93
CA ALA A 10 -10.14 13.68 34.53
C ALA A 10 -9.49 12.32 34.24
N THR A 11 -10.28 11.37 33.74
CA THR A 11 -9.72 10.20 33.06
C THR A 11 -8.92 10.72 31.87
N SER A 12 -7.60 10.54 31.90
CA SER A 12 -6.74 10.82 30.75
C SER A 12 -7.33 10.14 29.51
N PRO A 13 -7.50 10.84 28.36
CA PRO A 13 -7.95 10.19 27.14
C PRO A 13 -6.99 9.05 26.81
N SER A 14 -7.55 7.88 26.49
CA SER A 14 -6.78 6.74 25.99
C SER A 14 -5.90 7.22 24.85
N THR A 15 -4.58 7.17 25.05
CA THR A 15 -3.57 7.53 24.03
C THR A 15 -3.42 6.45 22.95
N THR A 16 -4.22 5.39 23.03
CA THR A 16 -4.18 4.24 22.15
C THR A 16 -5.18 4.41 21.02
N GLN A 17 -4.69 4.51 19.79
CA GLN A 17 -5.51 4.49 18.60
C GLN A 17 -6.23 3.15 18.48
N VAL A 18 -7.54 3.21 18.27
CA VAL A 18 -8.40 2.01 18.30
C VAL A 18 -8.43 1.38 16.91
N SER A 19 -8.17 0.06 16.87
CA SER A 19 -8.37 -0.72 15.65
C SER A 19 -9.85 -0.88 15.34
N ALA A 20 -10.22 -0.86 14.05
CA ALA A 20 -11.55 -1.27 13.61
C ALA A 20 -11.76 -2.80 13.70
N TYR A 21 -10.71 -3.58 13.97
CA TYR A 21 -10.75 -5.03 14.03
C TYR A 21 -10.64 -5.56 15.45
N THR A 22 -11.40 -6.61 15.72
CA THR A 22 -11.35 -7.33 16.99
C THR A 22 -10.06 -8.13 17.16
N PRO A 23 -9.68 -8.50 18.39
CA PRO A 23 -8.52 -9.38 18.64
C PRO A 23 -8.58 -10.71 17.85
N ALA A 24 -9.76 -11.29 17.65
CA ALA A 24 -9.95 -12.51 16.88
C ALA A 24 -9.65 -12.32 15.38
N GLN A 25 -10.06 -11.17 14.82
CA GLN A 25 -9.77 -10.80 13.44
C GLN A 25 -8.27 -10.54 13.22
N ILE A 26 -7.62 -9.89 14.18
CA ILE A 26 -6.16 -9.67 14.16
C ILE A 26 -5.42 -11.00 14.23
N THR A 27 -5.85 -11.93 15.09
CA THR A 27 -5.30 -13.29 15.19
C THR A 27 -5.44 -14.04 13.86
N THR A 28 -6.62 -13.96 13.23
CA THR A 28 -6.89 -14.57 11.91
C THR A 28 -5.95 -14.03 10.84
N TRP A 29 -5.73 -12.70 10.81
CA TRP A 29 -4.78 -12.07 9.91
C TRP A 29 -3.34 -12.56 10.14
N LEU A 30 -2.87 -12.61 11.40
CA LEU A 30 -1.54 -13.10 11.72
C LEU A 30 -1.32 -14.56 11.29
N HIS A 31 -2.33 -15.43 11.48
CA HIS A 31 -2.31 -16.79 10.94
C HIS A 31 -2.22 -16.78 9.41
N HIS A 32 -3.02 -15.94 8.75
CA HIS A 32 -3.06 -15.87 7.29
C HIS A 32 -1.73 -15.43 6.67
N LEU A 33 -0.94 -14.60 7.36
CA LEU A 33 0.37 -14.11 6.88
C LEU A 33 1.46 -15.19 6.79
N HIS A 34 1.26 -16.35 7.44
CA HIS A 34 2.27 -17.40 7.58
C HIS A 34 3.62 -16.82 8.02
N LEU A 35 3.64 -16.17 9.19
CA LEU A 35 4.85 -15.60 9.79
C LEU A 35 5.87 -16.69 10.14
N PRO A 36 7.18 -16.36 10.22
CA PRO A 36 8.19 -17.29 10.71
C PRO A 36 7.85 -17.86 12.09
N ARG A 37 8.29 -19.10 12.38
CA ARG A 37 8.01 -19.81 13.64
C ARG A 37 8.37 -19.01 14.90
N ALA A 38 9.36 -18.13 14.81
CA ALA A 38 9.75 -17.24 15.92
C ALA A 38 8.58 -16.32 16.38
N TYR A 39 7.59 -16.05 15.52
CA TYR A 39 6.44 -15.23 15.86
C TYR A 39 5.23 -15.98 16.41
N THR A 40 5.26 -17.33 16.46
CA THR A 40 4.13 -18.15 16.93
C THR A 40 3.56 -17.71 18.28
N PRO A 41 4.37 -17.39 19.32
CA PRO A 41 3.84 -16.93 20.61
C PRO A 41 3.01 -15.64 20.51
N TYR A 42 3.35 -14.75 19.57
CA TYR A 42 2.65 -13.48 19.37
C TYR A 42 1.38 -13.64 18.55
N ILE A 43 1.20 -14.75 17.83
CA ILE A 43 -0.08 -15.06 17.16
C ILE A 43 -1.12 -15.45 18.21
N THR A 44 -0.73 -16.25 19.20
CA THR A 44 -1.61 -16.64 20.32
C THR A 44 -1.93 -15.49 21.26
N ASN A 45 -1.03 -14.50 21.35
CA ASN A 45 -1.26 -13.30 22.14
C ASN A 45 -0.82 -12.03 21.38
N PRO A 46 -1.67 -11.52 20.46
CA PRO A 46 -1.32 -10.37 19.60
C PRO A 46 -0.95 -9.09 20.36
N SER A 47 -1.43 -8.91 21.60
CA SER A 47 -1.11 -7.74 22.43
C SER A 47 0.38 -7.66 22.81
N THR A 48 1.12 -8.76 22.69
CA THR A 48 2.55 -8.84 23.03
C THR A 48 3.46 -8.78 21.81
N PHE A 49 2.91 -8.47 20.63
CA PHE A 49 3.67 -8.46 19.39
C PHE A 49 4.81 -7.43 19.46
N PRO A 50 6.07 -7.79 19.13
CA PRO A 50 7.20 -6.90 19.31
C PRO A 50 7.09 -5.67 18.39
N GLN A 51 7.19 -4.48 18.98
CA GLN A 51 7.14 -3.22 18.25
C GLN A 51 8.54 -2.80 17.80
N THR A 52 9.18 -3.65 17.00
CA THR A 52 10.54 -3.45 16.48
C THR A 52 10.54 -3.30 14.97
N PHE A 53 11.65 -2.80 14.43
CA PHE A 53 11.81 -2.65 12.98
C PHE A 53 11.81 -4.00 12.26
N GLU A 54 12.42 -5.03 12.85
CA GLU A 54 12.45 -6.40 12.33
C GLU A 54 11.04 -6.97 12.21
N SER A 55 10.21 -6.70 13.22
CA SER A 55 8.81 -7.13 13.26
C SER A 55 7.98 -6.41 12.20
N LEU A 56 8.12 -5.09 12.08
CA LEU A 56 7.49 -4.30 11.00
C LEU A 56 7.91 -4.77 9.61
N ARG A 57 9.20 -4.99 9.40
CA ARG A 57 9.75 -5.49 8.13
C ARG A 57 9.17 -6.86 7.79
N THR A 58 9.05 -7.74 8.79
CA THR A 58 8.47 -9.08 8.60
C THR A 58 6.99 -8.98 8.25
N LEU A 59 6.20 -8.24 9.04
CA LEU A 59 4.78 -8.01 8.77
C LEU A 59 4.55 -7.46 7.36
N MET A 60 5.29 -6.42 6.97
CA MET A 60 5.21 -5.80 5.65
C MET A 60 5.48 -6.80 4.52
N ARG A 61 6.59 -7.55 4.59
CA ARG A 61 6.95 -8.51 3.54
C ARG A 61 5.97 -9.68 3.47
N CYS A 62 5.42 -10.09 4.61
CA CYS A 62 4.39 -11.10 4.65
C CYS A 62 3.06 -10.58 4.07
N GLN A 63 2.69 -9.34 4.38
CA GLN A 63 1.49 -8.68 3.84
C GLN A 63 1.52 -8.65 2.31
N ILE A 64 2.56 -8.06 1.70
CA ILE A 64 2.63 -7.85 0.24
C ILE A 64 2.79 -9.13 -0.58
N SER A 65 3.21 -10.24 0.06
CA SER A 65 3.33 -11.54 -0.61
C SER A 65 2.08 -12.39 -0.45
N ARG A 66 1.29 -12.15 0.60
CA ARG A 66 0.06 -12.88 0.87
C ARG A 66 -1.17 -12.23 0.26
N PHE A 67 -1.28 -10.91 0.39
CA PHE A 67 -2.36 -10.12 -0.21
C PHE A 67 -1.87 -9.51 -1.52
N PRO A 68 -2.38 -9.97 -2.68
CA PRO A 68 -2.01 -9.37 -3.95
C PRO A 68 -2.52 -7.92 -4.01
N PHE A 69 -1.74 -7.05 -4.65
CA PHE A 69 -2.32 -5.80 -5.16
C PHE A 69 -3.21 -6.15 -6.35
N GLU A 70 -4.43 -5.66 -6.39
CA GLU A 70 -5.33 -5.84 -7.52
C GLU A 70 -6.39 -4.74 -7.62
N ASN A 71 -6.86 -4.46 -8.83
CA ASN A 71 -7.96 -3.53 -9.08
C ASN A 71 -9.18 -4.24 -9.70
N LEU A 72 -9.37 -5.54 -9.45
CA LEU A 72 -10.45 -6.33 -10.03
C LEU A 72 -11.81 -5.78 -9.61
N SER A 73 -11.98 -5.27 -8.38
CA SER A 73 -13.27 -4.65 -7.99
C SER A 73 -13.63 -3.42 -8.85
N VAL A 74 -12.67 -2.73 -9.47
CA VAL A 74 -12.94 -1.62 -10.41
C VAL A 74 -13.52 -2.14 -11.74
N HIS A 75 -13.23 -3.39 -12.10
CA HIS A 75 -13.54 -3.97 -13.41
C HIS A 75 -14.60 -5.06 -13.38
N TYR A 76 -14.75 -5.76 -12.25
CA TYR A 76 -15.59 -6.95 -12.09
C TYR A 76 -16.70 -6.77 -11.05
N SER A 77 -16.67 -5.74 -10.20
CA SER A 77 -17.81 -5.54 -9.31
C SER A 77 -18.98 -4.97 -10.10
N SER A 78 -20.20 -5.40 -9.78
CA SER A 78 -21.43 -4.97 -10.44
C SER A 78 -21.66 -3.45 -10.39
N THR A 79 -21.07 -2.76 -9.40
CA THR A 79 -21.14 -1.30 -9.27
C THR A 79 -19.92 -0.57 -9.83
N HIS A 80 -18.82 -1.28 -10.06
CA HIS A 80 -17.48 -0.73 -10.37
C HIS A 80 -16.97 0.31 -9.36
N VAL A 81 -17.58 0.37 -8.17
CA VAL A 81 -17.20 1.22 -7.05
C VAL A 81 -16.58 0.35 -5.98
N VAL A 82 -15.38 0.73 -5.52
CA VAL A 82 -14.69 0.04 -4.44
C VAL A 82 -15.20 0.57 -3.11
N ASP A 83 -15.49 -0.32 -2.16
CA ASP A 83 -15.86 0.04 -0.79
C ASP A 83 -14.67 -0.20 0.13
N ILE A 84 -14.23 0.86 0.81
CA ILE A 84 -13.02 0.84 1.64
C ILE A 84 -13.32 0.76 3.15
N ARG A 85 -14.58 0.58 3.54
CA ARG A 85 -14.96 0.46 4.96
C ARG A 85 -14.31 -0.78 5.57
N PRO A 86 -13.71 -0.69 6.77
CA PRO A 86 -12.94 -1.79 7.37
C PRO A 86 -13.68 -3.14 7.41
N ALA A 87 -14.97 -3.15 7.75
CA ALA A 87 -15.76 -4.38 7.79
C ALA A 87 -15.87 -5.07 6.41
N ILE A 88 -16.03 -4.29 5.35
CA ILE A 88 -16.11 -4.80 3.97
C ILE A 88 -14.75 -5.32 3.52
N LEU A 89 -13.68 -4.58 3.82
CA LEU A 89 -12.31 -4.99 3.54
C LEU A 89 -11.96 -6.32 4.21
N TYR A 90 -12.32 -6.49 5.49
CA TYR A 90 -12.08 -7.74 6.20
C TYR A 90 -12.80 -8.91 5.53
N ASN A 91 -14.08 -8.76 5.20
CA ASN A 91 -14.85 -9.83 4.56
C ASN A 91 -14.27 -10.19 3.18
N LYS A 92 -13.85 -9.19 2.40
CA LYS A 92 -13.22 -9.39 1.08
C LYS A 92 -11.86 -10.09 1.18
N LEU A 93 -11.01 -9.68 2.12
CA LEU A 93 -9.60 -10.10 2.15
C LEU A 93 -9.35 -11.33 3.03
N LEU A 94 -10.17 -11.53 4.06
CA LEU A 94 -9.97 -12.55 5.10
C LEU A 94 -11.25 -13.33 5.45
N GLY A 95 -12.42 -12.92 4.94
CA GLY A 95 -13.68 -13.58 5.20
C GLY A 95 -13.79 -14.98 4.57
N PRO A 96 -14.89 -15.71 4.85
CA PRO A 96 -15.11 -17.06 4.33
C PRO A 96 -15.05 -17.16 2.80
N ASN A 97 -15.48 -16.10 2.12
CA ASN A 97 -15.51 -15.99 0.66
C ASN A 97 -14.35 -15.14 0.11
N ALA A 98 -13.25 -15.00 0.86
CA ALA A 98 -12.14 -14.15 0.45
C ALA A 98 -11.55 -14.57 -0.90
N ASN A 99 -11.66 -15.85 -1.28
CA ASN A 99 -11.33 -16.36 -2.63
C ASN A 99 -9.94 -15.93 -3.17
N GLY A 100 -8.99 -15.70 -2.27
CA GLY A 100 -7.64 -15.22 -2.60
C GLY A 100 -7.58 -13.76 -3.08
N ARG A 101 -8.67 -12.99 -2.94
CA ARG A 101 -8.77 -11.58 -3.32
C ARG A 101 -7.74 -10.73 -2.59
N GLY A 102 -7.40 -9.64 -3.24
CA GLY A 102 -6.54 -8.59 -2.71
C GLY A 102 -7.27 -7.27 -2.74
N GLY A 103 -6.52 -6.20 -2.94
CA GLY A 103 -7.10 -4.88 -3.19
C GLY A 103 -6.06 -3.93 -3.73
N TYR A 104 -6.49 -2.74 -4.12
CA TYR A 104 -5.57 -1.70 -4.54
C TYR A 104 -5.00 -0.95 -3.30
N CYS A 105 -4.42 0.22 -3.50
CA CYS A 105 -3.66 0.91 -2.47
C CYS A 105 -4.44 1.22 -1.18
N LEU A 106 -5.66 1.75 -1.28
CA LEU A 106 -6.44 2.15 -0.11
C LEU A 106 -6.90 0.91 0.68
N GLU A 107 -7.47 -0.09 0.00
CA GLU A 107 -7.95 -1.34 0.64
C GLU A 107 -6.84 -2.03 1.44
N LEU A 108 -5.67 -2.26 0.83
CA LEU A 108 -4.57 -2.94 1.49
C LEU A 108 -3.96 -2.12 2.62
N SER A 109 -3.87 -0.80 2.44
CA SER A 109 -3.24 0.08 3.44
C SER A 109 -4.14 0.34 4.64
N ILE A 110 -5.46 0.45 4.45
CA ILE A 110 -6.45 0.59 5.52
C ILE A 110 -6.55 -0.70 6.34
N LEU A 111 -6.59 -1.87 5.67
CA LEU A 111 -6.51 -3.15 6.38
C LEU A 111 -5.25 -3.19 7.25
N PHE A 112 -4.08 -2.94 6.65
CA PHE A 112 -2.80 -3.01 7.35
C PHE A 112 -2.69 -1.99 8.50
N HIS A 113 -3.20 -0.77 8.30
CA HIS A 113 -3.27 0.27 9.33
C HIS A 113 -3.98 -0.22 10.59
N HIS A 114 -5.22 -0.70 10.45
CA HIS A 114 -6.00 -1.16 11.60
C HIS A 114 -5.40 -2.43 12.21
N MET A 115 -4.78 -3.30 11.43
CA MET A 115 -4.05 -4.46 11.97
C MET A 115 -2.85 -4.01 12.84
N LEU A 116 -2.09 -3.01 12.40
CA LEU A 116 -1.00 -2.42 13.19
C LEU A 116 -1.51 -1.76 14.48
N CYS A 117 -2.59 -0.98 14.42
CA CYS A 117 -3.25 -0.42 15.61
C CYS A 117 -3.67 -1.53 16.59
N GLY A 118 -4.17 -2.66 16.06
CA GLY A 118 -4.55 -3.84 16.84
C GLY A 118 -3.40 -4.54 17.55
N LEU A 119 -2.18 -4.45 16.99
CA LEU A 119 -0.94 -4.91 17.62
C LEU A 119 -0.30 -3.84 18.55
N GLY A 120 -0.95 -2.68 18.71
CA GLY A 120 -0.50 -1.58 19.55
C GLY A 120 0.59 -0.68 18.93
N PHE A 121 0.89 -0.82 17.63
CA PHE A 121 1.78 0.13 16.96
C PHE A 121 1.16 1.52 16.95
N LYS A 122 2.00 2.55 17.19
CA LYS A 122 1.61 3.95 16.98
C LYS A 122 1.75 4.27 15.51
N THR A 123 0.64 4.42 14.80
CA THR A 123 0.66 4.61 13.34
C THR A 123 -0.45 5.52 12.87
N TYR A 124 -0.20 6.33 11.84
CA TYR A 124 -1.25 7.08 11.14
C TYR A 124 -1.09 6.93 9.63
N MET A 125 -2.11 7.28 8.87
CA MET A 125 -2.07 7.24 7.40
C MET A 125 -1.95 8.65 6.82
N THR A 126 -1.29 8.77 5.66
CA THR A 126 -1.20 10.03 4.92
C THR A 126 -1.51 9.82 3.43
N GLY A 127 -2.04 10.85 2.79
CA GLY A 127 -2.24 10.88 1.34
C GLY A 127 -0.94 11.12 0.57
N ALA A 128 -0.70 10.29 -0.45
CA ALA A 128 0.46 10.34 -1.32
C ALA A 128 0.07 10.66 -2.76
N ARG A 129 0.87 11.50 -3.42
CA ARG A 129 0.76 11.82 -4.85
C ARG A 129 1.61 10.84 -5.64
N ILE A 130 1.07 10.27 -6.71
CA ILE A 130 1.80 9.30 -7.56
C ILE A 130 2.11 9.89 -8.92
N ARG A 131 3.26 9.48 -9.47
CA ARG A 131 3.67 9.80 -10.83
C ARG A 131 3.03 8.81 -11.81
N ALA A 132 2.53 9.31 -12.94
CA ALA A 132 2.08 8.46 -14.04
C ALA A 132 3.20 7.53 -14.56
N ARG A 133 2.74 6.48 -15.23
CA ARG A 133 3.58 5.63 -16.08
C ARG A 133 3.21 5.88 -17.53
N VAL A 134 4.22 5.92 -18.39
CA VAL A 134 4.08 5.84 -19.85
C VAL A 134 4.78 4.55 -20.26
N ASP A 135 4.06 3.65 -20.92
CA ASP A 135 4.54 2.31 -21.33
C ASP A 135 5.12 1.46 -20.18
N GLY A 136 4.50 1.56 -18.99
CA GLY A 136 4.90 0.81 -17.79
C GLY A 136 6.17 1.33 -17.10
N VAL A 137 6.84 2.33 -17.68
CA VAL A 137 7.96 3.05 -17.07
C VAL A 137 7.44 4.38 -16.51
N PRO A 138 7.90 4.83 -15.33
CA PRO A 138 7.69 6.20 -14.87
C PRO A 138 8.20 7.18 -15.93
N GLY A 139 7.26 7.77 -16.65
CA GLY A 139 7.47 8.50 -17.90
C GLY A 139 6.36 9.52 -18.07
N GLY A 140 6.50 10.40 -19.06
CA GLY A 140 5.86 11.71 -19.00
C GLY A 140 6.60 12.58 -18.01
N GLY A 141 6.75 13.87 -18.30
CA GLY A 141 7.36 14.77 -17.33
C GLY A 141 6.70 14.52 -15.96
N LEU A 142 7.46 14.67 -14.88
CA LEU A 142 6.82 14.97 -13.60
C LEU A 142 5.88 16.21 -13.76
N PHE A 143 6.09 16.95 -14.87
CA PHE A 143 5.39 18.12 -15.40
C PHE A 143 5.39 18.11 -16.95
N GLY A 144 4.70 17.17 -17.63
CA GLY A 144 4.55 17.19 -19.10
C GLY A 144 3.11 16.88 -19.53
N ASP A 145 2.45 17.87 -20.14
CA ASP A 145 1.18 18.00 -20.88
C ASP A 145 -0.09 17.21 -20.48
N VAL A 146 -0.02 16.27 -19.54
CA VAL A 146 -1.17 15.65 -18.87
C VAL A 146 -1.15 16.08 -17.39
N ILE A 147 -1.33 17.39 -17.20
CA ILE A 147 -1.07 18.12 -15.95
C ILE A 147 -2.19 17.95 -14.89
N LEU A 148 -3.34 17.33 -15.18
CA LEU A 148 -4.47 17.35 -14.22
C LEU A 148 -4.65 16.10 -13.36
N ILE A 149 -4.16 14.93 -13.78
CA ILE A 149 -4.48 13.66 -13.08
C ILE A 149 -3.35 13.21 -12.12
N ASN A 150 -2.11 13.64 -12.36
CA ASN A 150 -0.90 13.15 -11.67
C ASN A 150 -0.52 13.92 -10.40
N HIS A 151 -1.39 14.82 -9.94
CA HIS A 151 -1.16 15.59 -8.72
C HIS A 151 -2.11 15.24 -7.60
N LEU A 152 -3.15 14.45 -7.83
CA LEU A 152 -4.07 14.08 -6.76
C LEU A 152 -3.40 13.11 -5.77
N ARG A 153 -3.79 13.22 -4.49
CA ARG A 153 -3.36 12.29 -3.44
C ARG A 153 -4.18 11.00 -3.55
N ILE A 154 -3.95 10.23 -4.60
CA ILE A 154 -4.69 8.99 -4.93
C ILE A 154 -4.01 7.71 -4.43
N HIS A 155 -3.00 7.86 -3.59
CA HIS A 155 -2.30 6.76 -2.94
C HIS A 155 -2.14 7.07 -1.46
N THR A 156 -1.68 6.10 -0.67
CA THR A 156 -1.48 6.28 0.76
C THR A 156 -0.28 5.49 1.26
N THR A 157 0.28 5.92 2.39
CA THR A 157 1.31 5.20 3.12
C THR A 157 1.03 5.28 4.61
N ASN A 158 1.43 4.26 5.37
CA ASN A 158 1.37 4.24 6.82
C ASN A 158 2.66 4.82 7.40
N ILE A 159 2.54 5.74 8.36
CA ILE A 159 3.66 6.28 9.13
C ILE A 159 3.63 5.68 10.54
N ILE A 160 4.67 4.91 10.88
CA ILE A 160 4.76 4.15 12.14
C ILE A 160 5.85 4.76 13.02
N HIS A 161 5.51 4.99 14.29
CA HIS A 161 6.45 5.38 15.34
C HIS A 161 6.77 4.17 16.22
N LEU A 162 8.06 3.84 16.33
CA LEU A 162 8.52 2.80 17.23
C LEU A 162 8.82 3.34 18.63
N PRO A 163 8.78 2.50 19.68
CA PRO A 163 9.09 2.90 21.04
C PRO A 163 10.49 3.50 21.24
N ASN A 164 11.45 3.14 20.37
CA ASN A 164 12.82 3.69 20.41
C ASN A 164 12.94 5.11 19.81
N GLY A 165 11.83 5.77 19.47
CA GLY A 165 11.80 7.11 18.90
C GLY A 165 12.03 7.19 17.39
N THR A 166 12.31 6.06 16.73
CA THR A 166 12.43 6.01 15.27
C THR A 166 11.06 6.00 14.60
N LYS A 167 11.03 6.45 13.35
CA LYS A 167 9.82 6.55 12.53
C LYS A 167 10.08 5.94 11.16
N TYR A 168 9.04 5.28 10.63
CA TYR A 168 9.08 4.47 9.43
C TYR A 168 7.88 4.78 8.52
N SER A 169 8.08 4.79 7.20
CA SER A 169 6.99 4.77 6.22
C SER A 169 6.90 3.35 5.66
N ILE A 170 5.70 2.77 5.72
CA ILE A 170 5.40 1.44 5.21
C ILE A 170 4.29 1.55 4.17
N ASP A 171 4.57 1.00 3.01
CA ASP A 171 3.65 0.94 1.89
C ASP A 171 3.45 -0.52 1.49
N VAL A 172 2.23 -1.02 1.71
CA VAL A 172 1.83 -2.39 1.35
C VAL A 172 0.90 -2.41 0.13
N GLY A 173 0.65 -1.25 -0.48
CA GLY A 173 -0.41 -1.03 -1.46
C GLY A 173 0.04 -0.40 -2.78
N PHE A 174 1.33 -0.14 -2.99
CA PHE A 174 1.81 0.48 -4.24
C PHE A 174 1.85 -0.47 -5.45
N GLY A 175 1.82 -1.78 -5.22
CA GLY A 175 1.90 -2.81 -6.27
C GLY A 175 3.35 -3.15 -6.68
N GLY A 176 3.60 -3.33 -7.98
CA GLY A 176 4.79 -4.02 -8.50
C GLY A 176 6.14 -3.43 -8.10
N ASP A 177 6.22 -2.13 -7.92
CA ASP A 177 7.48 -1.44 -7.57
C ASP A 177 7.44 -0.85 -6.16
N ALA A 178 6.58 -1.43 -5.31
CA ALA A 178 6.53 -1.12 -3.89
C ALA A 178 7.92 -1.34 -3.26
N PRO A 179 8.28 -0.51 -2.26
CA PRO A 179 9.44 -0.81 -1.45
C PRO A 179 9.21 -2.16 -0.74
N SER A 180 10.19 -3.06 -0.71
CA SER A 180 10.13 -4.31 0.08
C SER A 180 10.66 -4.16 1.51
N ILE A 181 10.97 -2.93 1.90
CA ILE A 181 11.54 -2.53 3.19
C ILE A 181 11.06 -1.12 3.54
N SER A 182 10.93 -0.80 4.82
CA SER A 182 10.62 0.56 5.23
C SER A 182 11.69 1.56 4.83
N THR A 183 11.29 2.80 4.54
CA THR A 183 12.17 3.79 3.90
C THR A 183 12.36 5.10 4.68
N ILE A 184 11.59 5.38 5.76
CA ILE A 184 11.96 6.45 6.70
C ILE A 184 12.82 5.82 7.78
N SER A 185 13.97 6.40 8.07
CA SER A 185 14.62 6.27 9.36
C SER A 185 14.82 7.68 9.85
N SER A 186 14.10 8.09 10.90
CA SER A 186 14.49 9.28 11.64
C SER A 186 15.85 8.99 12.25
N ILE A 187 16.90 9.57 11.68
CA ILE A 187 18.12 9.82 12.42
C ILE A 187 18.27 11.33 12.36
N SER A 188 18.51 11.92 13.53
CA SER A 188 18.98 13.27 13.81
C SER A 188 20.22 13.73 13.02
N SER A 189 20.50 13.10 11.88
CA SER A 189 21.56 13.42 10.93
C SER A 189 20.95 13.39 9.52
N ALA A 190 20.42 14.53 9.09
CA ALA A 190 19.76 14.79 7.81
C ALA A 190 20.62 14.55 6.54
N ASN A 191 21.77 13.88 6.65
CA ASN A 191 22.78 13.79 5.59
C ASN A 191 23.16 12.37 5.12
N GLN A 192 22.59 11.30 5.68
CA GLN A 192 22.79 9.95 5.13
C GLN A 192 21.53 9.45 4.41
N LEU A 193 21.48 9.75 3.10
CA LEU A 193 20.57 9.14 2.13
C LEU A 193 20.79 7.63 2.11
N SER A 194 20.14 6.89 3.00
CA SER A 194 20.23 5.44 3.06
C SER A 194 19.66 4.85 1.77
N ILE A 195 20.54 4.25 0.97
CA ILE A 195 20.16 3.50 -0.23
C ILE A 195 19.88 2.06 0.21
N PHE A 196 18.68 1.57 -0.07
CA PHE A 196 18.29 0.21 0.26
C PHE A 196 18.20 -0.64 -1.00
N SER A 197 18.64 -1.89 -0.90
CA SER A 197 18.38 -2.90 -1.93
C SER A 197 16.91 -3.31 -1.90
N ASN A 198 16.29 -3.39 -3.08
CA ASN A 198 14.93 -3.90 -3.26
C ASN A 198 14.96 -5.26 -3.98
N LEU A 199 14.04 -5.52 -4.90
CA LEU A 199 14.04 -6.75 -5.69
C LEU A 199 15.16 -6.73 -6.74
N GLY A 200 16.09 -7.69 -6.65
CA GLY A 200 17.19 -7.81 -7.61
C GLY A 200 18.21 -6.67 -7.51
N PRO A 201 18.71 -6.12 -8.64
CA PRO A 201 19.66 -5.00 -8.62
C PRO A 201 19.01 -3.64 -8.32
N GLN A 202 17.68 -3.61 -8.12
CA GLN A 202 16.96 -2.37 -7.88
C GLN A 202 17.35 -1.78 -6.53
N GLN A 203 17.57 -0.47 -6.52
CA GLN A 203 17.82 0.30 -5.32
C GLN A 203 16.73 1.34 -5.12
N ILE A 204 16.40 1.58 -3.86
CA ILE A 204 15.38 2.54 -3.45
C ILE A 204 15.93 3.50 -2.40
N ARG A 205 15.33 4.68 -2.32
CA ARG A 205 15.59 5.65 -1.25
C ARG A 205 14.37 6.53 -1.04
N LEU A 206 14.27 7.08 0.16
CA LEU A 206 13.34 8.15 0.47
C LEU A 206 14.15 9.38 0.87
N SER A 207 13.77 10.55 0.35
CA SER A 207 14.43 11.80 0.74
C SER A 207 13.45 12.96 0.74
N GLN A 208 13.76 13.96 1.56
CA GLN A 208 12.99 15.19 1.59
C GLN A 208 13.44 16.15 0.49
N SER A 209 12.49 16.72 -0.24
CA SER A 209 12.73 17.74 -1.27
C SER A 209 11.47 18.53 -1.54
N HIS A 210 11.62 19.72 -2.13
CA HIS A 210 10.50 20.40 -2.77
C HIS A 210 10.11 19.70 -4.07
N ILE A 211 8.85 19.89 -4.48
CA ILE A 211 8.33 19.50 -5.79
C ILE A 211 8.02 20.76 -6.62
N PRO A 212 8.27 20.77 -7.94
CA PRO A 212 8.15 21.98 -8.77
C PRO A 212 6.81 22.73 -8.78
N LEU A 213 5.69 22.09 -8.41
CA LEU A 213 4.38 22.76 -8.33
C LEU A 213 4.16 23.57 -7.07
N GLN A 214 5.07 23.47 -6.10
CA GLN A 214 4.94 24.28 -4.90
C GLN A 214 5.09 25.75 -5.26
N SER A 215 4.26 26.59 -4.64
CA SER A 215 4.41 28.03 -4.73
C SER A 215 5.85 28.41 -4.36
N PRO A 216 6.53 29.26 -5.16
CA PRO A 216 7.87 29.75 -4.84
C PRO A 216 7.96 30.37 -3.44
N PHE A 217 6.86 30.92 -2.93
CA PHE A 217 6.76 31.42 -1.55
C PHE A 217 7.09 30.33 -0.52
N LEU A 218 6.55 29.12 -0.68
CA LEU A 218 6.76 28.00 0.25
C LEU A 218 8.14 27.34 0.10
N THR A 219 8.81 27.54 -1.03
CA THR A 219 10.13 26.93 -1.31
C THR A 219 11.30 27.85 -0.99
N HIS A 220 11.08 29.17 -0.92
CA HIS A 220 12.11 30.18 -0.62
C HIS A 220 11.92 30.87 0.73
N SER A 221 10.92 30.49 1.54
CA SER A 221 10.73 31.06 2.87
C SER A 221 11.71 30.47 3.91
N PRO A 222 11.91 31.16 5.06
CA PRO A 222 12.66 30.60 6.19
C PRO A 222 12.12 29.25 6.68
N GLU A 223 10.81 29.02 6.53
CA GLU A 223 10.11 27.79 6.92
C GLU A 223 10.06 26.74 5.80
N SER A 224 10.77 26.94 4.69
CA SER A 224 10.77 26.03 3.52
C SER A 224 11.03 24.57 3.90
N GLN A 225 11.84 24.30 4.93
CA GLN A 225 12.08 22.95 5.42
C GLN A 225 10.80 22.22 5.83
N ASN A 226 9.82 22.93 6.40
CA ASN A 226 8.53 22.37 6.84
C ASN A 226 7.60 22.05 5.66
N ASN A 227 7.89 22.62 4.49
CA ASN A 227 7.11 22.46 3.27
C ASN A 227 7.65 21.35 2.36
N LYS A 228 8.69 20.61 2.78
CA LYS A 228 9.26 19.53 1.97
C LYS A 228 8.34 18.32 1.94
N PHE A 229 8.41 17.59 0.83
CA PHE A 229 7.79 16.28 0.66
C PHE A 229 8.82 15.19 0.88
N TRP A 230 8.41 14.08 1.49
CA TRP A 230 9.12 12.82 1.35
C TRP A 230 8.89 12.30 -0.07
N ILE A 231 9.96 11.99 -0.79
CA ILE A 231 9.91 11.51 -2.18
C ILE A 231 10.55 10.13 -2.27
N TYR A 232 9.74 9.13 -2.60
CA TYR A 232 10.18 7.77 -2.86
C TYR A 232 10.79 7.69 -4.25
N ARG A 233 12.05 7.23 -4.31
CA ARG A 233 12.81 7.09 -5.54
C ARG A 233 13.37 5.70 -5.68
N TYR A 234 13.51 5.27 -6.92
CA TYR A 234 14.13 4.00 -7.28
C TYR A 234 15.07 4.16 -8.47
N ARG A 235 15.97 3.20 -8.63
CA ARG A 235 16.73 2.97 -9.85
C ARG A 235 16.92 1.48 -10.05
N ASN A 236 16.83 1.01 -11.29
CA ASN A 236 16.89 -0.43 -11.57
C ASN A 236 18.31 -1.02 -11.43
N ARG A 237 19.34 -0.18 -11.47
CA ARG A 237 20.74 -0.56 -11.20
C ARG A 237 21.47 0.64 -10.56
N PRO A 238 22.59 0.41 -9.86
CA PRO A 238 23.39 1.49 -9.27
C PRO A 238 23.87 2.56 -10.28
N THR A 239 24.03 2.20 -11.55
CA THR A 239 24.47 3.10 -12.62
C THR A 239 23.36 3.90 -13.27
N HIS A 240 22.08 3.57 -13.02
CA HIS A 240 20.95 4.25 -13.62
C HIS A 240 20.55 5.49 -12.81
N GLU A 241 19.91 6.44 -13.48
CA GLU A 241 19.34 7.62 -12.84
C GLU A 241 18.21 7.27 -11.87
N TRP A 242 18.07 8.10 -10.84
CA TRP A 242 16.97 8.01 -9.88
C TRP A 242 15.68 8.50 -10.50
N ASN A 243 14.65 7.67 -10.42
CA ASN A 243 13.30 8.00 -10.82
C ASN A 243 12.42 8.17 -9.57
N SER A 244 11.53 9.16 -9.59
CA SER A 244 10.58 9.40 -8.50
C SER A 244 9.23 8.73 -8.80
N PHE A 245 8.68 8.02 -7.82
CA PHE A 245 7.43 7.26 -7.96
C PHE A 245 6.26 7.96 -7.29
N TYR A 246 6.41 8.30 -6.01
CA TYR A 246 5.38 9.00 -5.25
C TYR A 246 6.01 9.92 -4.22
N CYS A 247 5.22 10.88 -3.73
CA CYS A 247 5.60 11.76 -2.64
C CYS A 247 4.45 12.01 -1.68
N PHE A 248 4.78 12.32 -0.43
CA PHE A 248 3.80 12.58 0.62
C PHE A 248 4.34 13.60 1.64
N GLN A 249 3.41 14.14 2.41
CA GLN A 249 3.71 14.94 3.61
C GLN A 249 3.22 14.19 4.84
N GLU A 250 3.66 14.60 6.01
CA GLU A 250 3.25 14.02 7.28
C GLU A 250 1.98 14.71 7.82
N ILE A 251 0.94 14.72 6.99
CA ILE A 251 -0.39 15.22 7.34
C ILE A 251 -1.28 14.00 7.45
N GLU A 252 -1.90 13.80 8.61
CA GLU A 252 -2.82 12.69 8.84
C GLU A 252 -4.05 12.83 7.94
N PHE A 253 -4.43 11.72 7.32
CA PHE A 253 -5.67 11.55 6.57
C PHE A 253 -6.59 10.63 7.36
N PHE A 254 -7.86 11.01 7.47
CA PHE A 254 -8.91 10.24 8.11
C PHE A 254 -9.68 9.39 7.10
N GLU A 255 -10.53 8.49 7.58
CA GLU A 255 -11.38 7.63 6.75
C GLU A 255 -12.19 8.45 5.73
N ALA A 256 -12.76 9.59 6.15
CA ALA A 256 -13.53 10.47 5.26
C ALA A 256 -12.67 11.08 4.13
N ASP A 257 -11.39 11.39 4.37
CA ASP A 257 -10.49 11.85 3.32
C ASP A 257 -10.28 10.73 2.29
N PHE A 258 -10.11 9.49 2.75
CA PHE A 258 -9.94 8.33 1.88
C PHE A 258 -11.20 7.98 1.08
N GLU A 259 -12.40 8.23 1.59
CA GLU A 259 -13.64 8.03 0.82
C GLU A 259 -13.70 8.95 -0.40
N VAL A 260 -13.37 10.23 -0.23
CA VAL A 260 -13.29 11.19 -1.34
C VAL A 260 -12.22 10.78 -2.35
N VAL A 261 -11.05 10.38 -1.85
CA VAL A 261 -9.94 9.90 -2.68
C VAL A 261 -10.33 8.63 -3.45
N ASN A 262 -10.99 7.67 -2.79
CA ASN A 262 -11.41 6.40 -3.34
C ASN A 262 -12.37 6.59 -4.52
N LEU A 263 -13.39 7.44 -4.37
CA LEU A 263 -14.35 7.70 -5.44
C LEU A 263 -13.65 8.16 -6.72
N PHE A 264 -12.68 9.08 -6.61
CA PHE A 264 -11.87 9.45 -7.77
C PHE A 264 -10.99 8.28 -8.25
N ALA A 265 -10.34 7.57 -7.33
CA ALA A 265 -9.43 6.47 -7.64
C ALA A 265 -10.12 5.34 -8.44
N CYS A 266 -11.30 4.89 -8.03
CA CYS A 266 -12.01 3.79 -8.71
C CYS A 266 -12.79 4.26 -9.95
N LEU A 267 -13.38 5.46 -9.95
CA LEU A 267 -14.27 5.90 -11.05
C LEU A 267 -13.58 6.71 -12.16
N ARG A 268 -12.44 7.36 -11.85
CA ARG A 268 -11.85 8.38 -12.75
C ARG A 268 -10.35 8.22 -12.96
N SER A 269 -9.62 7.62 -12.03
CA SER A 269 -8.17 7.52 -12.14
C SER A 269 -7.73 6.54 -13.24
N PRO A 270 -6.96 6.99 -14.25
CA PRO A 270 -6.35 6.11 -15.25
C PRO A 270 -5.42 5.06 -14.64
N VAL A 271 -4.90 5.29 -13.43
CA VAL A 271 -4.02 4.34 -12.74
C VAL A 271 -4.77 3.04 -12.40
N HIS A 272 -6.05 3.14 -12.06
CA HIS A 272 -6.87 1.97 -11.72
C HIS A 272 -7.88 1.60 -12.82
N ARG A 273 -8.36 2.57 -13.62
CA ARG A 273 -9.26 2.35 -14.76
C ARG A 273 -8.54 1.90 -16.03
N GLY A 274 -7.29 2.33 -16.22
CA GLY A 274 -6.60 2.22 -17.50
C GLY A 274 -6.23 0.78 -17.91
N SER A 275 -5.99 -0.09 -16.93
CA SER A 275 -5.64 -1.49 -17.15
C SER A 275 -6.17 -2.39 -16.04
N VAL A 276 -6.38 -3.67 -16.34
CA VAL A 276 -6.57 -4.71 -15.33
C VAL A 276 -5.19 -5.10 -14.80
N LEU A 277 -4.96 -4.88 -13.51
CA LEU A 277 -3.65 -5.04 -12.88
C LEU A 277 -3.77 -5.92 -11.64
N VAL A 278 -2.97 -6.98 -11.60
CA VAL A 278 -2.76 -7.80 -10.39
C VAL A 278 -1.26 -7.95 -10.18
N VAL A 279 -0.80 -7.80 -8.96
CA VAL A 279 0.61 -7.98 -8.57
C VAL A 279 0.66 -8.79 -7.30
N ARG A 280 1.48 -9.85 -7.30
CA ARG A 280 1.78 -10.61 -6.09
C ARG A 280 3.28 -10.81 -5.97
N PHE A 281 3.83 -10.43 -4.82
CA PHE A 281 5.22 -10.72 -4.52
C PHE A 281 5.41 -12.19 -4.16
N LEU A 282 6.52 -12.75 -4.65
CA LEU A 282 6.97 -14.09 -4.30
C LEU A 282 7.96 -13.96 -3.14
N ARG A 283 7.73 -14.76 -2.12
CA ARG A 283 8.52 -14.78 -0.89
C ARG A 283 9.18 -16.15 -0.77
N GLY A 284 10.42 -16.17 -0.28
CA GLY A 284 11.00 -17.34 0.37
C GLY A 284 10.42 -17.46 1.78
N ASP A 285 11.29 -17.48 2.79
CA ASP A 285 10.86 -17.35 4.20
C ASP A 285 10.27 -15.96 4.48
N VAL A 286 11.11 -14.92 4.60
CA VAL A 286 10.66 -13.51 4.73
C VAL A 286 11.10 -12.67 3.53
N ASN A 287 12.17 -13.05 2.85
CA ASN A 287 12.73 -12.26 1.76
C ASN A 287 11.89 -12.36 0.48
N ILE A 288 11.69 -11.21 -0.16
CA ILE A 288 11.04 -11.12 -1.47
C ILE A 288 12.05 -11.54 -2.54
N ILE A 289 11.72 -12.61 -3.26
CA ILE A 289 12.59 -13.22 -4.28
C ILE A 289 12.08 -12.98 -5.70
N GLY A 290 10.86 -12.46 -5.83
CA GLY A 290 10.29 -12.16 -7.13
C GLY A 290 8.92 -11.52 -7.05
N LYS A 291 8.30 -11.36 -8.20
CA LYS A 291 6.91 -10.92 -8.36
C LYS A 291 6.30 -11.52 -9.62
N VAL A 292 5.01 -11.78 -9.56
CA VAL A 292 4.15 -12.12 -10.71
C VAL A 292 3.16 -10.98 -10.89
N MET A 293 2.91 -10.61 -12.14
CA MET A 293 2.04 -9.49 -12.50
C MET A 293 1.12 -9.89 -13.64
N LEU A 294 -0.16 -9.59 -13.53
CA LEU A 294 -1.11 -9.58 -14.63
C LEU A 294 -1.26 -8.13 -15.07
N VAL A 295 -1.01 -7.84 -16.34
CA VAL A 295 -1.26 -6.54 -16.96
C VAL A 295 -2.11 -6.77 -18.18
N ASP A 296 -3.39 -6.43 -18.07
CA ASP A 296 -4.45 -6.68 -19.05
C ASP A 296 -4.54 -8.16 -19.43
N LYS A 297 -3.84 -8.54 -20.50
CA LYS A 297 -3.86 -9.88 -21.07
C LYS A 297 -2.56 -10.68 -20.91
N LEU A 298 -1.59 -10.09 -20.21
CA LEU A 298 -0.23 -10.64 -20.10
C LEU A 298 0.09 -11.00 -18.65
N ILE A 299 0.60 -12.22 -18.45
CA ILE A 299 1.29 -12.60 -17.22
C ILE A 299 2.78 -12.34 -17.39
N LYS A 300 3.31 -11.54 -16.49
CA LYS A 300 4.71 -11.12 -16.43
C LYS A 300 5.33 -11.62 -15.12
N VAL A 301 6.56 -12.11 -15.19
CA VAL A 301 7.31 -12.59 -14.03
C VAL A 301 8.65 -11.88 -13.94
N ASN A 302 9.05 -11.50 -12.73
CA ASN A 302 10.36 -10.97 -12.41
C ASN A 302 10.91 -11.67 -11.15
N LEU A 303 11.97 -12.47 -11.30
CA LEU A 303 12.61 -13.20 -10.19
C LEU A 303 13.91 -12.51 -9.71
N GLY A 304 13.90 -11.17 -9.61
CA GLY A 304 15.08 -10.38 -9.24
C GLY A 304 15.92 -9.89 -10.42
N GLY A 305 15.38 -9.93 -11.63
CA GLY A 305 16.10 -9.59 -12.86
C GLY A 305 15.23 -8.81 -13.85
N LYS A 306 15.33 -9.16 -15.13
CA LYS A 306 14.48 -8.59 -16.18
C LYS A 306 13.09 -9.24 -16.14
N THR A 307 12.05 -8.42 -16.20
CA THR A 307 10.67 -8.88 -16.35
C THR A 307 10.50 -9.60 -17.69
N ARG A 308 9.82 -10.75 -17.69
CA ARG A 308 9.51 -11.56 -18.89
C ARG A 308 8.01 -11.84 -18.94
N VAL A 309 7.44 -11.87 -20.15
CA VAL A 309 6.10 -12.40 -20.37
C VAL A 309 6.19 -13.93 -20.36
N VAL A 310 5.31 -14.59 -19.62
CA VAL A 310 5.30 -16.05 -19.48
C VAL A 310 3.99 -16.71 -19.92
N HIS A 311 2.93 -15.91 -20.09
CA HIS A 311 1.63 -16.36 -20.54
C HIS A 311 0.87 -15.16 -21.11
N GLU A 312 0.15 -15.36 -22.20
CA GLU A 312 -0.80 -14.42 -22.80
C GLU A 312 -2.12 -15.16 -23.04
N PHE A 313 -3.23 -14.48 -22.83
CA PHE A 313 -4.57 -14.98 -23.09
C PHE A 313 -5.37 -13.90 -23.83
N THR A 314 -6.45 -14.26 -24.51
CA THR A 314 -7.27 -13.29 -25.26
C THR A 314 -8.74 -13.32 -24.89
N THR A 315 -9.13 -14.17 -23.94
CA THR A 315 -10.51 -14.32 -23.48
C THR A 315 -10.65 -14.14 -21.97
N GLU A 316 -11.87 -13.84 -21.52
CA GLU A 316 -12.17 -13.72 -20.09
C GLU A 316 -11.99 -15.05 -19.35
N GLU A 317 -12.37 -16.19 -19.93
CA GLU A 317 -12.11 -17.50 -19.34
C GLU A 317 -10.60 -17.74 -19.19
N GLY A 318 -9.81 -17.34 -20.18
CA GLY A 318 -8.35 -17.42 -20.11
C GLY A 318 -7.78 -16.54 -19.00
N ARG A 319 -8.33 -15.33 -18.82
CA ARG A 319 -7.97 -14.44 -17.71
C ARG A 319 -8.33 -15.03 -16.36
N MET A 320 -9.52 -15.61 -16.20
CA MET A 320 -9.96 -16.28 -14.97
C MET A 320 -9.06 -17.48 -14.61
N GLN A 321 -8.71 -18.30 -15.60
CA GLN A 321 -7.76 -19.40 -15.41
C GLN A 321 -6.38 -18.88 -14.97
N ALA A 322 -5.93 -17.77 -15.54
CA ALA A 322 -4.66 -17.15 -15.15
C ALA A 322 -4.71 -16.55 -13.73
N LEU A 323 -5.82 -15.90 -13.34
CA LEU A 323 -6.05 -15.42 -11.97
C LEU A 323 -5.91 -16.55 -10.94
N TRP A 324 -6.56 -17.69 -11.21
CA TRP A 324 -6.44 -18.86 -10.34
C TRP A 324 -5.01 -19.41 -10.33
N LYS A 325 -4.44 -19.68 -11.50
CA LYS A 325 -3.13 -20.35 -11.64
C LYS A 325 -1.97 -19.55 -11.01
N TYR A 326 -1.95 -18.24 -11.21
CA TYR A 326 -0.80 -17.40 -10.82
C TYR A 326 -1.00 -16.65 -9.51
N PHE A 327 -2.25 -16.38 -9.13
CA PHE A 327 -2.57 -15.54 -7.96
C PHE A 327 -3.43 -16.26 -6.92
N GLY A 328 -4.01 -17.42 -7.24
CA GLY A 328 -4.94 -18.11 -6.36
C GLY A 328 -6.27 -17.38 -6.20
N ILE A 329 -6.58 -16.44 -7.12
CA ILE A 329 -7.81 -15.65 -7.09
C ILE A 329 -8.92 -16.42 -7.81
N ARG A 330 -10.09 -16.48 -7.18
CA ARG A 330 -11.34 -16.95 -7.81
C ARG A 330 -12.37 -15.84 -7.80
N LEU A 331 -13.00 -15.62 -8.94
CA LEU A 331 -14.14 -14.71 -9.06
C LEU A 331 -15.44 -15.48 -8.88
N THR A 332 -16.38 -14.88 -8.18
CA THR A 332 -17.78 -15.35 -8.07
C THR A 332 -18.50 -15.21 -9.41
N GLU A 333 -19.63 -15.90 -9.59
CA GLU A 333 -20.42 -15.76 -10.83
C GLU A 333 -20.92 -14.33 -11.05
N GLU A 334 -21.29 -13.62 -9.99
CA GLU A 334 -21.67 -12.19 -10.08
C GLU A 334 -20.50 -11.35 -10.59
N GLU A 335 -19.30 -11.56 -10.07
CA GLU A 335 -18.13 -10.81 -10.51
C GLU A 335 -17.77 -11.11 -11.96
N LYS A 336 -17.87 -12.37 -12.39
CA LYS A 336 -17.63 -12.76 -13.79
C LYS A 336 -18.59 -12.05 -14.75
N GLU A 337 -19.85 -11.87 -14.35
CA GLU A 337 -20.82 -11.13 -15.14
C GLU A 337 -20.53 -9.62 -15.12
N GLY A 338 -19.99 -9.10 -14.01
CA GLY A 338 -19.76 -7.67 -13.81
C GLY A 338 -18.80 -7.02 -14.82
N ILE A 339 -17.94 -7.78 -15.50
CA ILE A 339 -17.09 -7.22 -16.56
C ILE A 339 -17.77 -7.15 -17.93
N ARG A 340 -18.93 -7.78 -18.12
CA ARG A 340 -19.57 -7.83 -19.43
C ARG A 340 -20.04 -6.45 -19.89
N GLY A 341 -19.69 -6.10 -21.13
CA GLY A 341 -19.91 -4.78 -21.70
C GLY A 341 -19.01 -3.68 -21.11
N TRP A 342 -18.05 -4.03 -20.24
CA TRP A 342 -17.12 -3.09 -19.66
C TRP A 342 -15.93 -2.81 -20.57
N ASP A 343 -15.29 -1.65 -20.41
CA ASP A 343 -14.21 -1.17 -21.29
C ASP A 343 -12.93 -2.03 -21.27
N LYS A 344 -12.83 -3.00 -20.34
CA LYS A 344 -11.70 -3.93 -20.18
C LYS A 344 -12.07 -5.40 -20.36
N GLU A 345 -13.29 -5.67 -20.84
CA GLU A 345 -13.72 -7.01 -21.24
C GLU A 345 -12.82 -7.56 -22.37
N LEU A 346 -12.46 -8.83 -22.27
CA LEU A 346 -11.85 -9.60 -23.36
C LEU A 346 -12.91 -10.42 -24.09
N LEU A 347 -12.56 -10.87 -25.30
CA LEU A 347 -13.43 -11.64 -26.19
C LEU A 347 -13.92 -12.96 -25.57
#